data_AF-A0AAW5P8T3-F1
#
_entry.id   AF-A0AAW5P8T3-F1
#
_cell.length_a   1.000
_cell.length_b   1.000
_cell.length_c   1.000
_cell.angle_alpha   90.00
_cell.angle_beta   90.00
_cell.angle_gamma   90.00
#
_symmetry.space_group_name_H-M   'P 1'
#
loop_
_entity.id
_entity.type
_entity.pdbx_description
1 polymer ?
#
loop_
_entity_poly.entity_id
_entity_poly.type
_entity_poly.pdbx_seq_one_letter_code
_entity_poly.pdbx_strand_id
1 'polypeptide(L)' 'MASRMRTDAHTCSIEWDEDIDAVVFRWHGFASRDRFREGARALLEAVRSTEASKLLVDAQNITAHDKADQR' A
#
# COMPACT_ATOMS: atom_id res chain seq x y z
N MET A 1 15.71 12.47 4.29
CA MET A 1 15.78 11.57 5.47
C MET A 1 14.36 11.07 5.74
N ALA A 2 13.85 10.14 4.92
CA ALA A 2 12.41 9.82 4.84
C ALA A 2 11.76 9.60 6.21
N SER A 3 10.81 10.46 6.58
CA SER A 3 10.00 10.29 7.78
C SER A 3 9.10 9.06 7.65
N ARG A 4 9.47 7.99 8.37
CA ARG A 4 8.89 6.66 8.18
C ARG A 4 7.64 6.45 9.03
N MET A 5 6.47 6.78 8.50
CA MET A 5 5.19 6.31 9.06
C MET A 5 4.92 4.87 8.63
N ARG A 6 5.51 3.87 9.32
CA ARG A 6 5.33 2.46 8.98
C ARG A 6 4.04 1.92 9.59
N THR A 7 2.99 1.76 8.78
CA THR A 7 1.86 0.90 9.12
C THR A 7 2.15 -0.51 8.62
N ASP A 8 2.69 -1.36 9.49
CA ASP A 8 3.01 -2.76 9.17
C ASP A 8 1.72 -3.60 9.31
N ALA A 9 0.85 -3.51 8.30
CA ALA A 9 -0.13 -4.56 8.08
C ALA A 9 0.61 -5.63 7.26
N HIS A 10 0.70 -6.87 7.75
CA HIS A 10 1.56 -7.97 7.25
C HIS A 10 1.58 -8.26 5.72
N THR A 11 0.84 -7.52 4.90
CA THR A 11 0.71 -7.67 3.45
C THR A 11 1.11 -6.42 2.66
N CYS A 12 1.20 -5.23 3.29
CA CYS A 12 1.56 -3.99 2.63
C CYS A 12 2.21 -2.98 3.60
N SER A 13 3.13 -2.16 3.08
CA SER A 13 3.71 -1.03 3.81
C SER A 13 3.35 0.28 3.12
N ILE A 14 3.03 1.29 3.92
CA ILE A 14 2.77 2.66 3.46
C ILE A 14 3.85 3.54 4.10
N GLU A 15 4.49 4.41 3.32
CA GLU A 15 5.55 5.30 3.79
C GLU A 15 5.43 6.66 3.08
N TRP A 16 5.88 7.74 3.71
CA TRP A 16 6.08 9.03 3.03
C TRP A 16 7.52 9.12 2.55
N ASP A 17 7.71 9.48 1.29
CA ASP A 17 9.01 9.72 0.69
C ASP A 17 9.15 11.21 0.34
N GLU A 18 10.03 11.89 1.07
CA GLU A 18 10.27 13.33 0.90
C GLU A 18 11.07 13.66 -0.37
N ASP A 19 11.85 12.71 -0.88
CA ASP A 19 12.74 12.95 -2.02
C ASP A 19 11.92 13.05 -3.32
N ILE A 20 10.78 12.33 -3.37
CA ILE A 20 9.82 12.40 -4.48
C ILE A 20 8.51 13.12 -4.12
N ASP A 21 8.36 13.54 -2.86
CA ASP A 21 7.15 14.18 -2.32
C ASP A 21 5.91 13.35 -2.66
N ALA A 22 5.93 12.08 -2.22
CA ALA A 22 4.90 11.10 -2.51
C ALA A 22 4.66 10.11 -1.37
N VAL A 23 3.42 9.62 -1.28
CA VAL A 23 3.13 8.41 -0.51
C VAL A 23 3.60 7.20 -1.32
N VAL A 24 4.41 6.35 -0.70
CA VAL A 24 4.89 5.09 -1.27
C VAL A 24 4.13 3.93 -0.64
N PHE A 25 3.41 3.20 -1.47
CA PHE A 25 2.65 2.02 -1.08
C PHE A 25 3.25 0.77 -1.71
N ARG A 26 3.77 -0.16 -0.89
CA ARG A 26 4.39 -1.40 -1.36
C ARG A 26 3.61 -2.61 -0.90
N TRP A 27 3.38 -3.54 -1.83
CA TRP A 27 2.83 -4.85 -1.54
C TRP A 27 3.95 -5.86 -1.27
N HIS A 28 3.78 -6.67 -0.22
CA HIS A 28 4.76 -7.68 0.19
C HIS A 28 4.31 -9.13 -0.12
N GLY A 29 3.10 -9.32 -0.63
CA GLY A 29 2.61 -10.65 -1.01
C GLY A 29 1.13 -10.71 -1.35
N PHE A 30 0.58 -11.93 -1.32
CA PHE A 30 -0.84 -12.20 -1.55
C PHE A 30 -1.70 -11.55 -0.47
N ALA A 31 -2.67 -10.74 -0.90
CA ALA A 31 -3.74 -10.23 -0.05
C ALA A 31 -5.03 -10.98 -0.37
N SER A 32 -5.67 -11.57 0.65
CA SER A 32 -7.09 -11.91 0.53
C SER A 32 -7.91 -10.64 0.30
N ARG A 33 -9.15 -10.76 -0.24
CA ARG A 33 -10.01 -9.59 -0.52
C ARG A 33 -10.17 -8.65 0.68
N ASP A 34 -10.26 -9.18 1.89
CA ASP A 34 -10.40 -8.37 3.09
C ASP A 34 -9.09 -7.63 3.43
N ARG A 35 -7.93 -8.29 3.31
CA ARG A 35 -6.62 -7.64 3.47
C ARG A 35 -6.37 -6.58 2.42
N PHE A 36 -6.82 -6.79 1.19
CA PHE A 36 -6.75 -5.78 0.15
C PHE A 36 -7.59 -4.54 0.52
N ARG A 37 -8.82 -4.73 1.00
CA ARG A 37 -9.69 -3.64 1.44
C ARG A 37 -9.11 -2.90 2.65
N GLU A 38 -8.55 -3.61 3.62
CA GLU A 38 -7.85 -3.01 4.77
C GLU A 38 -6.66 -2.15 4.31
N GLY A 39 -5.79 -2.69 3.44
CA GLY A 39 -4.64 -1.97 2.90
C GLY A 39 -5.04 -0.74 2.09
N ALA A 40 -6.07 -0.85 1.25
CA ALA A 40 -6.59 0.28 0.47
C ALA A 40 -7.19 1.39 1.35
N ARG A 41 -7.86 1.03 2.46
CA ARG A 41 -8.36 2.00 3.43
C ARG A 41 -7.21 2.71 4.16
N ALA A 42 -6.20 1.96 4.59
CA ALA A 42 -5.01 2.55 5.23
C ALA A 42 -4.27 3.50 4.27
N LEU A 43 -4.20 3.16 2.99
CA LEU A 43 -3.61 4.02 1.97
C LEU A 43 -4.40 5.32 1.79
N LEU A 44 -5.73 5.23 1.73
CA LEU A 44 -6.58 6.40 1.61
C LEU A 44 -6.42 7.36 2.79
N GLU A 45 -6.35 6.84 4.01
CA GLU A 45 -6.11 7.64 5.21
C GLU A 45 -4.70 8.26 5.19
N ALA A 46 -3.68 7.52 4.75
CA ALA A 46 -2.32 8.04 4.64
C ALA A 46 -2.26 9.23 3.66
N VAL A 47 -2.83 9.08 2.45
CA VAL A 47 -2.89 10.16 1.44
C VAL A 47 -3.63 11.38 1.96
N ARG A 48 -4.76 11.19 2.66
CA ARG A 48 -5.52 12.29 3.27
C ARG A 48 -4.74 13.00 4.37
N SER A 49 -4.01 12.25 5.20
CA SER A 49 -3.26 12.79 6.34
C SER A 49 -1.98 13.54 5.94
N THR A 50 -1.44 13.24 4.76
CA THR A 50 -0.17 13.81 4.26
C THR A 50 -0.36 14.93 3.24
N GLU A 51 -1.61 15.28 2.86
CA GLU A 51 -1.94 16.20 1.74
C GLU A 51 -1.17 15.86 0.44
N ALA A 52 -0.81 14.59 0.28
CA ALA A 52 0.06 14.13 -0.78
C ALA A 52 -0.56 14.36 -2.17
N SER A 53 0.19 15.04 -3.04
CA SER A 53 -0.21 15.20 -4.45
C SER A 53 0.18 14.01 -5.32
N LYS A 54 1.09 13.15 -4.83
CA LYS A 54 1.65 12.00 -5.56
C LYS A 54 1.53 10.71 -4.75
N LEU A 55 1.30 9.61 -5.47
CA LEU A 55 1.23 8.26 -4.95
C LEU A 55 2.06 7.34 -5.85
N LEU A 56 3.01 6.62 -5.26
CA LEU A 56 3.76 5.56 -5.90
C LEU A 56 3.27 4.22 -5.37
N VAL A 57 2.87 3.33 -6.28
CA VAL A 57 2.44 1.96 -5.95
C VAL A 57 3.45 0.97 -6.48
N ASP A 58 4.13 0.28 -5.57
CA ASP A 58 4.93 -0.90 -5.87
C ASP A 58 4.06 -2.15 -5.74
N ALA A 59 3.63 -2.65 -6.91
CA ALA A 59 2.78 -3.82 -7.05
C ALA A 59 3.55 -5.08 -7.48
N GLN A 60 4.89 -5.07 -7.45
CA GLN A 60 5.70 -6.17 -8.00
C GLN A 60 5.41 -7.53 -7.35
N ASN A 61 4.97 -7.55 -6.08
CA ASN A 61 4.64 -8.76 -5.35
C ASN A 61 3.14 -9.03 -5.19
N ILE A 62 2.26 -8.28 -5.88
CA ILE A 62 0.83 -8.61 -5.91
C ILE A 62 0.67 -9.92 -6.68
N THR A 63 0.28 -10.97 -5.95
CA THR A 63 -0.26 -12.19 -6.57
C THR A 63 -1.79 -12.06 -6.53
N ALA A 64 -2.42 -11.82 -7.68
CA ALA A 64 -3.86 -11.56 -7.77
C ALA A 64 -4.74 -12.83 -7.81
N HIS A 65 -4.15 -14.03 -7.76
CA HIS A 65 -4.87 -15.26 -8.08
C HIS A 65 -5.02 -16.16 -6.87
N ASP A 66 -6.19 -16.09 -6.24
CA ASP A 66 -6.78 -17.28 -5.64
C ASP A 66 -7.33 -18.15 -6.79
N LYS A 67 -6.96 -19.43 -6.85
CA LYS A 67 -7.46 -20.36 -7.89
C LYS A 67 -8.98 -20.52 -7.84
N ALA A 68 -9.63 -20.09 -6.75
CA ALA A 68 -11.08 -20.06 -6.61
C ALA A 68 -11.79 -19.01 -7.48
N ASP A 69 -11.11 -17.93 -7.89
CA ASP A 69 -11.67 -16.85 -8.72
C ASP A 69 -11.53 -17.09 -10.25
N GLN A 70 -10.98 -18.25 -10.66
CA GLN A 70 -10.85 -18.65 -12.08
C GLN A 70 -12.04 -19.47 -12.61
N ARG A 71 -13.24 -19.35 -12.04
CA ARG A 71 -14.43 -20.11 -12.48
C ARG A 71 -15.55 -19.23 -12.99
#